data_AF-A0A628PW51-F1
#
_entry.id   AF-A0A628PW51-F1
#
_cell.length_a   1.000
_cell.length_b   1.000
_cell.length_c   1.000
_cell.angle_alpha   90.00
_cell.angle_beta   90.00
_cell.angle_gamma   90.00
#
_symmetry.space_group_name_H-M   'P 1'
#
loop_
_entity.id
_entity.type
_entity.pdbx_description
1 polymer ?
#
loop_
_entity_poly.entity_id
_entity_poly.type
_entity_poly.pdbx_seq_one_letter_code
_entity_poly.pdbx_strand_id
1 'polypeptide(L)'
;MSQIIPLLNFEEGYREKPYIDTEGYPTVACGIRIGPKGASLNNYTFTVPRDVGDAWLESFVKTTIIKMNTNPSIVAAMKSCNPARRDILISMAYQMGVSG
;
A
#
# COMPACT_ATOMS: atom_id res chain seq x y z
N MET A 1 -16.76 -9.68 2.25
CA MET A 1 -15.38 -9.73 1.70
C MET A 1 -14.74 -8.37 1.90
N SER A 2 -13.46 -8.31 2.28
CA SER A 2 -12.73 -7.03 2.44
C SER A 2 -12.59 -6.34 1.08
N GLN A 3 -12.64 -5.01 1.07
CA GLN A 3 -12.50 -4.15 -0.12
C GLN A 3 -11.19 -3.33 -0.07
N ILE A 4 -10.22 -3.74 0.76
CA ILE A 4 -8.99 -2.98 0.98
C ILE A 4 -8.16 -2.76 -0.31
N ILE A 5 -8.07 -3.76 -1.19
CA ILE A 5 -7.29 -3.66 -2.43
C ILE A 5 -7.95 -2.71 -3.43
N PRO A 6 -9.26 -2.82 -3.75
CA PRO A 6 -9.95 -1.82 -4.55
C PRO A 6 -9.89 -0.40 -3.94
N LEU A 7 -10.01 -0.29 -2.60
CA LEU A 7 -9.96 0.98 -1.89
C LEU A 7 -8.59 1.67 -2.07
N LEU A 8 -7.49 0.98 -1.73
CA LEU A 8 -6.14 1.54 -1.86
C LEU A 8 -5.80 1.88 -3.31
N ASN A 9 -6.22 1.06 -4.27
CA ASN A 9 -6.05 1.37 -5.68
C ASN A 9 -6.80 2.64 -6.13
N PHE A 10 -7.95 2.94 -5.51
CA PHE A 10 -8.70 4.16 -5.78
C PHE A 10 -8.02 5.38 -5.13
N GLU A 11 -7.53 5.23 -3.90
CA GLU A 11 -6.92 6.31 -3.11
C GLU A 11 -5.52 6.69 -3.62
N GLU A 12 -4.64 5.71 -3.86
CA GLU A 12 -3.26 5.95 -4.33
C GLU A 12 -3.18 6.15 -5.84
N GLY A 13 -4.15 5.59 -6.56
CA GLY A 13 -4.08 5.43 -8.01
C GLY A 13 -3.11 4.32 -8.43
N TYR A 14 -3.22 3.92 -9.69
CA TYR A 14 -2.41 2.83 -10.25
C TYR A 14 -1.62 3.31 -11.48
N ARG A 15 -0.31 3.06 -11.49
CA ARG A 15 0.58 3.38 -12.63
C ARG A 15 1.41 2.17 -13.03
N GLU A 16 1.12 1.60 -14.18
CA GLU A 16 1.83 0.42 -14.72
C GLU A 16 3.32 0.68 -14.95
N LYS A 17 3.68 1.90 -15.37
CA LYS A 17 5.05 2.31 -15.67
C LYS A 17 5.72 2.92 -14.44
N PRO A 18 7.00 2.58 -14.17
CA PRO A 18 7.79 3.26 -13.16
C PRO A 18 7.79 4.79 -13.35
N TYR A 19 7.65 5.51 -12.24
CA TYR A 19 7.64 6.98 -12.18
C TYR A 19 8.40 7.47 -10.95
N ILE A 20 8.74 8.77 -10.92
CA ILE A 20 9.29 9.40 -9.71
C ILE A 20 8.14 9.95 -8.88
N ASP A 21 8.04 9.55 -7.62
CA ASP A 21 7.05 10.07 -6.69
C ASP A 21 7.40 11.49 -6.18
N THR A 22 6.52 12.05 -5.34
CA THR A 22 6.68 13.39 -4.77
C THR A 22 7.90 13.53 -3.86
N GLU A 23 8.41 12.42 -3.32
CA GLU A 23 9.58 12.41 -2.44
C GLU A 23 10.90 12.16 -3.21
N GLY A 24 10.83 11.87 -4.50
CA GLY A 24 11.98 11.66 -5.39
C GLY A 24 12.44 10.21 -5.52
N TYR A 25 11.61 9.24 -5.13
CA TYR A 25 11.92 7.82 -5.27
C TYR A 25 11.30 7.23 -6.55
N PRO A 26 11.99 6.26 -7.20
CA PRO A 26 11.36 5.43 -8.23
C PRO A 26 10.29 4.54 -7.61
N THR A 27 9.09 4.63 -8.18
CA THR A 27 7.86 4.04 -7.66
C THR A 27 7.01 3.48 -8.82
N VAL A 28 6.21 2.45 -8.58
CA VAL A 28 5.35 1.80 -9.60
C VAL A 28 4.07 1.25 -8.98
N ALA A 29 3.11 0.85 -9.83
CA ALA A 29 1.82 0.27 -9.46
C ALA A 29 1.06 1.19 -8.50
N CYS A 30 0.70 0.69 -7.31
CA CYS A 30 -0.03 1.40 -6.26
C CYS A 30 0.94 1.99 -5.22
N GLY A 31 1.86 2.87 -5.67
CA GLY A 31 2.80 3.55 -4.78
C GLY A 31 3.96 2.68 -4.25
N ILE A 32 4.33 1.61 -4.95
CA ILE A 32 5.38 0.68 -4.51
C ILE A 32 6.77 1.23 -4.87
N ARG A 33 7.58 1.55 -3.86
CA ARG A 33 8.98 1.99 -4.05
C ARG A 33 9.85 0.84 -4.55
N ILE A 34 10.55 1.06 -5.67
CA ILE A 34 11.40 0.06 -6.34
C ILE A 34 12.89 0.44 -6.36
N GLY A 35 13.26 1.59 -5.79
CA GLY A 35 14.64 2.07 -5.80
C GLY A 35 14.96 3.13 -4.75
N PRO A 36 16.26 3.45 -4.58
CA PRO A 36 16.69 4.57 -3.75
C PRO A 36 16.38 5.92 -4.42
N LYS A 37 16.40 6.98 -3.62
CA LYS A 37 16.14 8.35 -4.08
C LYS A 37 17.11 8.74 -5.18
N GLY A 38 16.61 9.35 -6.26
CA GLY A 38 17.41 9.81 -7.39
C GLY A 38 17.93 8.71 -8.31
N ALA A 39 17.56 7.44 -8.12
CA ALA A 39 17.85 6.42 -9.12
C ALA A 39 17.12 6.70 -10.43
N SER A 40 17.82 6.50 -11.55
CA SER A 40 17.28 6.78 -12.88
C SER A 40 16.17 5.82 -13.26
N LEU A 41 15.05 6.34 -13.79
CA LEU A 41 13.96 5.52 -14.33
C LEU A 41 14.41 4.63 -15.51
N ASN A 42 15.49 5.00 -16.21
CA ASN A 42 16.03 4.20 -17.32
C ASN A 42 16.53 2.83 -16.88
N ASN A 43 16.76 2.62 -15.58
CA ASN A 43 17.14 1.32 -15.03
C ASN A 43 15.94 0.34 -14.95
N TYR A 44 14.71 0.82 -15.13
CA TYR A 44 13.49 0.03 -15.00
C TYR A 44 12.76 -0.03 -16.35
N THR A 45 13.02 -1.09 -17.11
CA THR A 45 12.48 -1.29 -18.47
C THR A 45 11.15 -2.05 -18.49
N PHE A 46 10.64 -2.45 -17.33
CA PHE A 46 9.42 -3.23 -17.20
C PHE A 46 8.18 -2.36 -16.98
N THR A 47 7.02 -2.98 -17.14
CA THR A 47 5.73 -2.47 -16.66
C THR A 47 5.12 -3.51 -15.74
N VAL A 48 4.26 -3.08 -14.83
CA VAL A 48 3.55 -3.97 -13.91
C VAL A 48 2.10 -4.06 -14.37
N PRO A 49 1.64 -5.24 -14.84
CA PRO A 49 0.23 -5.48 -15.12
C PRO A 49 -0.62 -5.40 -13.84
N ARG A 50 -1.90 -5.05 -14.01
CA ARG A 50 -2.78 -4.75 -12.88
C ARG A 50 -2.89 -5.89 -11.86
N ASP A 51 -3.07 -7.11 -12.33
CA ASP A 51 -3.16 -8.32 -11.50
C ASP A 51 -1.89 -8.57 -10.67
N VAL A 52 -0.71 -8.36 -11.27
CA VAL A 52 0.59 -8.45 -10.56
C VAL A 52 0.71 -7.35 -9.51
N GLY A 53 0.30 -6.13 -9.84
CA GLY A 53 0.31 -5.00 -8.90
C GLY A 53 -0.63 -5.22 -7.72
N ASP A 54 -1.81 -5.75 -7.96
CA ASP A 54 -2.80 -6.07 -6.92
C ASP A 54 -2.28 -7.18 -5.99
N ALA A 55 -1.65 -8.22 -6.54
CA ALA A 55 -1.02 -9.27 -5.75
C ALA A 55 0.13 -8.74 -4.88
N TRP A 56 0.92 -7.79 -5.41
CA TRP A 56 2.00 -7.17 -4.66
C TRP A 56 1.45 -6.29 -3.53
N LEU A 57 0.43 -5.48 -3.81
CA LEU A 57 -0.27 -4.68 -2.81
C LEU A 57 -0.86 -5.56 -1.70
N GLU A 58 -1.44 -6.71 -2.05
CA GLU A 58 -1.98 -7.66 -1.06
C GLU A 58 -0.90 -8.17 -0.10
N SER A 59 0.31 -8.43 -0.60
CA SER A 59 1.45 -8.84 0.24
C SER A 59 1.84 -7.75 1.25
N PHE A 60 1.86 -6.49 0.82
CA PHE A 60 2.16 -5.38 1.73
C PHE A 60 1.05 -5.14 2.74
N VAL A 61 -0.22 -5.17 2.32
CA VAL A 61 -1.37 -5.06 3.22
C VAL A 61 -1.35 -6.16 4.28
N LYS A 62 -1.05 -7.41 3.90
CA LYS A 62 -0.87 -8.52 4.87
C LYS A 62 0.22 -8.20 5.90
N THR A 63 1.35 -7.67 5.44
CA THR A 63 2.46 -7.27 6.32
C THR A 63 2.05 -6.13 7.26
N THR A 64 1.30 -5.14 6.76
CA THR A 64 0.75 -4.04 7.56
C THR A 64 -0.20 -4.57 8.63
N ILE A 65 -1.13 -5.47 8.28
CA ILE A 65 -2.06 -6.09 9.23
C ILE A 65 -1.30 -6.86 10.33
N ILE A 66 -0.23 -7.58 9.98
CA ILE A 66 0.61 -8.27 10.97
C ILE A 66 1.18 -7.27 11.98
N LYS A 67 1.73 -6.14 11.50
CA LYS A 67 2.25 -5.06 12.37
C LYS A 67 1.15 -4.39 13.19
N MET A 68 -0.03 -4.15 12.62
CA MET A 68 -1.18 -3.62 13.36
C MET A 68 -1.57 -4.55 14.53
N ASN A 69 -1.53 -5.86 14.31
CA ASN A 69 -1.87 -6.86 15.32
C ASN A 69 -0.86 -6.93 16.48
N THR A 70 0.33 -6.36 16.35
CA THR A 70 1.27 -6.23 17.47
C THR A 70 0.96 -5.02 18.36
N ASN A 71 0.02 -4.14 17.97
CA ASN A 71 -0.36 -2.96 18.73
C ASN A 71 -1.74 -3.16 19.41
N PRO A 72 -1.79 -3.29 20.76
CA PRO A 72 -3.05 -3.53 21.47
C PRO A 72 -4.14 -2.49 21.27
N SER A 73 -3.78 -1.20 21.12
CA SER A 73 -4.77 -0.12 20.96
C SER A 73 -5.45 -0.21 19.59
N ILE A 74 -4.68 -0.49 18.54
CA ILE A 74 -5.20 -0.72 17.18
C ILE A 74 -6.08 -1.97 17.17
N VAL A 75 -5.64 -3.06 17.81
CA VAL A 75 -6.46 -4.29 17.92
C VAL A 75 -7.80 -4.00 18.62
N ALA A 76 -7.80 -3.21 19.69
CA ALA A 76 -9.04 -2.82 20.37
C ALA A 76 -9.96 -1.99 19.47
N ALA A 77 -9.42 -1.01 18.73
CA ALA A 77 -10.19 -0.21 17.77
C ALA A 77 -10.77 -1.07 16.64
N MET A 78 -9.99 -2.02 16.11
CA MET A 78 -10.42 -2.93 15.05
C MET A 78 -11.59 -3.83 15.48
N LYS A 79 -11.64 -4.25 16.74
CA LYS A 79 -12.75 -5.05 17.29
C LYS A 79 -14.08 -4.28 17.36
N SER A 80 -14.01 -2.97 17.54
CA SER A 80 -15.18 -2.09 17.57
C SER A 80 -15.68 -1.68 16.17
N CYS A 81 -14.92 -2.02 15.12
CA CYS A 81 -15.22 -1.62 13.75
C CYS A 81 -15.99 -2.70 12.98
N ASN A 82 -16.92 -2.25 12.12
CA ASN A 82 -17.49 -3.10 11.08
C ASN A 82 -16.45 -3.33 9.94
N PRO A 83 -16.69 -4.25 8.98
CA PRO A 83 -15.72 -4.55 7.94
C PRO A 83 -15.23 -3.33 7.13
N ALA A 84 -16.14 -2.42 6.75
CA ALA A 84 -15.77 -1.23 5.99
C ALA A 84 -14.85 -0.30 6.80
N ARG A 85 -15.15 -0.07 8.08
CA ARG A 85 -14.29 0.74 8.96
C ARG A 85 -12.93 0.08 9.22
N ARG A 86 -12.89 -1.26 9.27
CA ARG A 86 -11.62 -1.99 9.36
C ARG A 86 -10.76 -1.76 8.12
N ASP A 87 -11.34 -1.77 6.92
CA ASP A 87 -10.62 -1.46 5.68
C ASP A 87 -10.06 -0.02 5.71
N ILE A 88 -10.82 0.96 6.22
CA ILE A 88 -10.30 2.33 6.41
C ILE A 88 -9.09 2.37 7.37
N LEU A 89 -9.16 1.70 8.52
CA LEU A 89 -8.04 1.66 9.47
C LEU A 89 -6.80 0.98 8.87
N ILE A 90 -6.99 -0.04 8.03
CA ILE A 90 -5.89 -0.68 7.32
C ILE A 90 -5.30 0.27 6.26
N SER A 91 -6.14 1.01 5.53
CA SER A 91 -5.68 2.01 4.56
C SER A 91 -4.82 3.09 5.24
N MET A 92 -5.30 3.66 6.35
CA MET A 92 -4.54 4.63 7.14
C MET A 92 -3.18 4.09 7.59
N ALA A 93 -3.17 2.88 8.16
CA ALA A 93 -1.93 2.24 8.62
C ALA A 93 -0.97 1.87 7.46
N TYR A 94 -1.49 1.65 6.26
CA TYR A 94 -0.68 1.41 5.07
C TYR A 94 0.01 2.70 4.60
N GLN A 95 -0.72 3.82 4.53
CA GLN A 95 -0.22 5.11 4.05
C GLN A 95 0.74 5.77 5.04
N MET A 96 0.36 5.83 6.32
CA MET A 96 1.08 6.59 7.35
C MET A 96 2.00 5.71 8.20
N GLY A 97 1.90 4.39 8.05
CA GLY A 97 2.52 3.42 8.94
C GLY A 97 1.71 3.21 10.22
N VAL A 98 1.98 2.11 10.93
CA VAL A 98 1.23 1.69 12.14
C VAL A 98 1.38 2.66 13.32
N SER A 99 2.40 3.53 13.31
CA SER A 99 2.67 4.50 14.38
C SER A 99 2.24 5.94 14.05
N GLY A 100 1.85 6.22 12.81
CA GLY A 100 1.40 7.54 12.36
C GLY A 100 -0.06 7.77 12.68
#